data_AF-A0A2T2S915-F1
#
_entry.id   AF-A0A2T2S915-F1
#
_cell.length_a   1.000
_cell.length_b   1.000
_cell.length_c   1.000
_cell.angle_alpha   90.00
_cell.angle_beta   90.00
_cell.angle_gamma   90.00
#
_symmetry.space_group_name_H-M   'P 1'
#
loop_
_entity.id
_entity.type
_entity.pdbx_description
1 polymer ?
#
loop_
_entity_poly.entity_id
_entity_poly.type
_entity_poly.pdbx_seq_one_letter_code
_entity_poly.pdbx_strand_id
1 'polypeptide(L)'
;NNFAFQVLPTIIFFASLMGVLYHLKLVQPLVNGMGWVMQKTLRISGAESLAASANVFIGQTEAPLAVKPYVKDMTRSEIMTLMTGGMATIAGGVLAAYIGFLGGDSPESRQLFAKHLLSASVMSAPAAIVMAKILVPETEAPKTRGGAEIQDTEEVDNVIEAAANGASDGLQLALNVGAMLLAFIALIGAVNAGFEWLGAPVVYGVELYDVNTLVDQASGGRFESLSLEAIFGFFFAPLAWAMGVEAADILQFGTLLGEKVAVNEFVAYASLRDLRGVMSERSVVIGTYALCGFANFSSIAIQIGGIGGIAPSRKSEIAALGLRAVLGGALASWMTATVAGVLVG
;
A
#
# COMPACT_ATOMS: atom_id res chain seq x y z
N ASN A 1 0.93 -23.74 -8.95
CA ASN A 1 0.65 -22.46 -9.63
C ASN A 1 1.81 -21.51 -9.42
N ASN A 2 2.38 -20.98 -10.51
CA ASN A 2 3.64 -20.24 -10.48
C ASN A 2 3.37 -18.72 -10.44
N PHE A 3 3.69 -18.08 -9.31
CA PHE A 3 3.42 -16.65 -9.04
C PHE A 3 3.82 -15.74 -10.21
N ALA A 4 5.02 -15.95 -10.75
CA ALA A 4 5.58 -15.13 -11.82
C ALA A 4 4.73 -15.14 -13.10
N PHE A 5 4.01 -16.23 -13.37
CA PHE A 5 3.24 -16.41 -14.60
C PHE A 5 1.74 -16.11 -14.44
N GLN A 6 1.27 -15.86 -13.22
CA GLN A 6 -0.13 -15.51 -12.95
C GLN A 6 -0.29 -14.05 -12.53
N VAL A 7 0.66 -13.51 -11.75
CA VAL A 7 0.53 -12.18 -11.13
C VAL A 7 1.16 -11.10 -12.00
N LEU A 8 2.39 -11.34 -12.48
CA LEU A 8 3.13 -10.33 -13.26
C LEU A 8 2.43 -9.96 -14.58
N PRO A 9 1.86 -10.91 -15.36
CA PRO A 9 1.14 -10.55 -16.59
C PRO A 9 -0.10 -9.69 -16.34
N THR A 10 -0.77 -9.86 -15.20
CA THR A 10 -1.93 -9.05 -14.83
C THR A 10 -1.55 -7.59 -14.61
N ILE A 11 -0.39 -7.33 -14.00
CA ILE A 11 0.15 -5.97 -13.82
C ILE A 11 0.35 -5.30 -15.19
N ILE A 12 0.95 -6.01 -16.15
CA ILE A 12 1.21 -5.52 -17.50
C ILE A 12 -0.10 -5.17 -18.21
N PHE A 13 -1.08 -6.08 -18.17
CA PHE A 13 -2.38 -5.88 -18.80
C PHE A 13 -3.11 -4.65 -18.24
N PHE A 14 -3.21 -4.53 -16.92
CA PHE A 14 -3.93 -3.42 -16.30
C PHE A 14 -3.21 -2.08 -16.48
N ALA A 15 -1.87 -2.05 -16.50
CA ALA A 15 -1.12 -0.84 -16.84
C ALA A 15 -1.41 -0.38 -18.29
N SER A 16 -1.45 -1.33 -19.24
CA SER A 16 -1.86 -1.06 -20.63
C SER A 16 -3.30 -0.54 -20.71
N LEU A 17 -4.24 -1.18 -20.01
CA LEU A 17 -5.64 -0.74 -19.94
C LEU A 17 -5.76 0.67 -19.35
N MET A 18 -5.04 0.97 -18.27
CA MET A 18 -5.06 2.30 -17.67
C MET A 18 -4.48 3.35 -18.63
N GLY A 19 -3.41 3.04 -19.38
CA GLY A 19 -2.89 3.92 -20.44
C GLY A 19 -3.96 4.26 -21.48
N VAL A 20 -4.73 3.27 -21.92
CA VAL A 20 -5.87 3.48 -22.82
C VAL A 20 -6.95 4.37 -22.19
N LEU A 21 -7.36 4.08 -20.94
CA LEU A 21 -8.43 4.84 -20.28
C LEU A 21 -8.04 6.31 -20.02
N TYR A 22 -6.77 6.58 -19.76
CA TYR A 22 -6.25 7.94 -19.65
C TYR A 22 -6.22 8.66 -21.01
N HIS A 23 -5.74 7.99 -22.06
CA HIS A 23 -5.75 8.57 -23.41
C HIS A 23 -7.17 8.89 -23.90
N LEU A 24 -8.14 8.02 -23.62
CA LEU A 24 -9.56 8.23 -23.95
C LEU A 24 -10.27 9.26 -23.05
N LYS A 25 -9.55 9.86 -22.10
CA LYS A 25 -10.06 10.84 -21.15
C LYS A 25 -11.20 10.33 -20.26
N LEU A 26 -11.23 9.02 -19.97
CA LEU A 26 -12.29 8.39 -19.16
C LEU A 26 -12.03 8.50 -17.65
N VAL A 27 -10.76 8.61 -17.24
CA VAL A 27 -10.38 8.67 -15.82
C VAL A 27 -10.45 10.11 -15.29
N GLN A 28 -10.17 11.09 -16.14
CA GLN A 28 -10.06 12.51 -15.79
C GLN A 28 -11.35 13.09 -15.21
N PRO A 29 -12.57 12.84 -15.76
CA PRO A 29 -13.81 13.32 -15.15
C PRO A 29 -14.03 12.78 -13.73
N LEU A 30 -13.65 11.52 -13.50
CA LEU A 30 -13.76 10.87 -12.20
C LEU A 30 -12.80 11.47 -11.18
N VAL A 31 -11.52 11.64 -11.57
CA VAL A 31 -10.49 12.27 -10.73
C VAL A 31 -10.82 13.73 -10.45
N ASN A 32 -11.27 14.50 -11.45
CA ASN A 32 -11.67 15.90 -11.27
C ASN A 32 -12.89 16.02 -10.35
N GLY A 33 -13.88 15.15 -10.51
CA GLY A 33 -15.07 15.12 -9.64
C GLY A 33 -14.70 14.82 -8.19
N MET A 34 -13.89 13.77 -7.97
CA MET A 34 -13.41 13.40 -6.64
C MET A 34 -12.55 14.51 -6.01
N GLY A 35 -11.63 15.08 -6.80
CA GLY A 35 -10.75 16.16 -6.36
C GLY A 35 -11.52 17.42 -6.00
N TRP A 36 -12.57 17.75 -6.75
CA TRP A 36 -13.46 18.85 -6.39
C TRP A 36 -14.21 18.59 -5.07
N VAL A 37 -14.75 17.37 -4.88
CA VAL A 37 -15.44 17.00 -3.63
C VAL A 37 -14.49 17.10 -2.44
N MET A 38 -13.29 16.53 -2.53
CA MET A 38 -12.28 16.57 -1.46
C MET A 38 -11.83 18.01 -1.18
N GLN A 39 -11.58 18.81 -2.21
CA GLN A 39 -11.18 20.21 -2.06
C GLN A 39 -12.27 21.02 -1.33
N LYS A 40 -13.55 20.81 -1.66
CA LYS A 40 -14.67 21.54 -1.01
C LYS A 40 -14.92 21.07 0.41
N THR A 41 -14.89 19.77 0.65
CA THR A 41 -15.23 19.18 1.96
C THR A 41 -14.08 19.29 2.96
N LEU A 42 -12.85 19.01 2.53
CA LEU A 42 -11.66 18.99 3.38
C LEU A 42 -10.86 20.31 3.35
N ARG A 43 -11.22 21.25 2.47
CA ARG A 43 -10.61 22.59 2.34
C ARG A 43 -9.10 22.58 2.06
N ILE A 44 -8.65 21.57 1.32
CA ILE A 44 -7.26 21.36 0.88
C ILE A 44 -6.97 22.07 -0.45
N SER A 45 -5.71 22.08 -0.88
CA SER A 45 -5.30 22.69 -2.16
C SER A 45 -5.74 21.85 -3.37
N GLY A 46 -5.73 22.46 -4.56
CA GLY A 46 -6.12 21.77 -5.80
C GLY A 46 -5.18 20.62 -6.14
N ALA A 47 -3.86 20.85 -6.07
CA ALA A 47 -2.89 19.85 -6.52
C ALA A 47 -2.84 18.63 -5.60
N GLU A 48 -2.88 18.80 -4.28
CA GLU A 48 -2.91 17.65 -3.38
C GLU A 48 -4.24 16.89 -3.47
N SER A 49 -5.36 17.59 -3.73
CA SER A 49 -6.67 16.97 -3.92
C SER A 49 -6.75 16.13 -5.20
N LEU A 50 -6.23 16.66 -6.31
CA LEU A 50 -6.15 15.92 -7.57
C LEU A 50 -5.25 14.70 -7.44
N ALA A 51 -4.09 14.85 -6.80
CA ALA A 51 -3.18 13.72 -6.61
C ALA A 51 -3.77 12.63 -5.70
N ALA A 52 -4.41 13.02 -4.59
CA ALA A 52 -5.10 12.06 -3.72
C ALA A 52 -6.25 11.34 -4.45
N SER A 53 -6.96 12.05 -5.32
CA SER A 53 -8.04 11.47 -6.14
C SER A 53 -7.51 10.55 -7.24
N ALA A 54 -6.39 10.90 -7.87
CA ALA A 54 -5.74 10.08 -8.88
C ALA A 54 -5.21 8.77 -8.29
N ASN A 55 -4.64 8.82 -7.08
CA ASN A 55 -4.13 7.67 -6.34
C ASN A 55 -5.17 6.56 -6.09
N VAL A 56 -6.47 6.85 -6.22
CA VAL A 56 -7.53 5.83 -6.13
C VAL A 56 -7.46 4.83 -7.30
N PHE A 57 -6.93 5.25 -8.44
CA PHE A 57 -6.91 4.47 -9.68
C PHE A 57 -5.50 4.11 -10.14
N ILE A 58 -4.56 5.04 -9.94
CA ILE A 58 -3.16 4.89 -10.36
C ILE A 58 -2.22 4.88 -9.15
N GLY A 59 -1.01 4.37 -9.33
CA GLY A 59 -0.08 4.14 -8.24
C GLY A 59 0.67 5.38 -7.78
N GLN A 60 1.49 5.18 -6.76
CA GLN A 60 2.26 6.22 -6.09
C GLN A 60 3.31 6.92 -6.97
N THR A 61 3.67 6.34 -8.11
CA THR A 61 4.61 6.91 -9.09
C THR A 61 3.91 7.66 -10.21
N GLU A 62 2.69 7.24 -10.57
CA GLU A 62 1.94 7.83 -11.68
C GLU A 62 1.07 9.00 -11.20
N ALA A 63 0.46 8.92 -10.01
CA ALA A 63 -0.39 10.00 -9.50
C ALA A 63 0.33 11.37 -9.38
N PRO A 64 1.62 11.44 -8.98
CA PRO A 64 2.39 12.69 -9.04
C PRO A 64 2.54 13.29 -10.45
N LEU A 65 2.48 12.47 -11.51
CA LEU A 65 2.58 12.96 -12.89
C LEU A 65 1.35 13.80 -13.26
N ALA A 66 0.16 13.42 -12.80
CA ALA A 66 -1.08 14.17 -13.01
C ALA A 66 -1.02 15.62 -12.50
N VAL A 67 -0.11 15.90 -11.54
CA VAL A 67 0.09 17.21 -10.93
C VAL A 67 1.52 17.73 -11.11
N LYS A 68 2.27 17.18 -12.07
CA LYS A 68 3.71 17.42 -12.30
C LYS A 68 4.14 18.90 -12.25
N PRO A 69 3.44 19.86 -12.89
CA PRO A 69 3.86 21.27 -12.86
C PRO A 69 3.80 21.90 -11.47
N TYR A 70 2.96 21.36 -10.58
CA TYR A 70 2.74 21.91 -9.25
C TYR A 70 3.71 21.34 -8.21
N VAL A 71 4.22 20.11 -8.41
CA VAL A 71 5.06 19.38 -7.42
C VAL A 71 6.26 20.20 -6.95
N LYS A 72 6.92 20.92 -7.86
CA LYS A 72 8.08 21.77 -7.52
C LYS A 72 7.73 22.84 -6.49
N ASP A 73 6.54 23.40 -6.59
CA ASP A 73 6.06 24.55 -5.84
C ASP A 73 5.11 24.20 -4.69
N MET A 74 4.83 22.91 -4.48
CA MET A 74 4.02 22.41 -3.37
C MET A 74 4.64 22.78 -2.01
N THR A 75 3.80 23.13 -1.04
CA THR A 75 4.21 23.28 0.36
C THR A 75 4.72 21.95 0.91
N ARG A 76 5.36 21.99 2.09
CA ARG A 76 5.77 20.75 2.77
C ARG A 76 4.59 19.84 3.10
N SER A 77 3.44 20.41 3.46
CA SER A 77 2.22 19.66 3.78
C SER A 77 1.55 19.08 2.53
N GLU A 78 1.57 19.78 1.39
CA GLU A 78 1.13 19.24 0.10
C GLU A 78 1.99 18.05 -0.34
N ILE A 79 3.33 18.14 -0.20
CA ILE A 79 4.22 16.99 -0.48
C ILE A 79 3.94 15.82 0.46
N MET A 80 3.74 16.08 1.75
CA MET A 80 3.37 15.03 2.69
C MET A 80 2.05 14.34 2.28
N THR A 81 1.06 15.10 1.82
CA THR A 81 -0.24 14.58 1.37
C THR A 81 -0.09 13.77 0.08
N LEU A 82 0.71 14.26 -0.88
CA LEU A 82 1.04 13.54 -2.12
C LEU A 82 1.68 12.17 -1.82
N MET A 83 2.69 12.16 -0.94
CA MET A 83 3.41 10.94 -0.55
C MET A 83 2.51 9.96 0.22
N THR A 84 1.78 10.46 1.21
CA THR A 84 0.88 9.65 2.04
C THR A 84 -0.26 9.06 1.21
N GLY A 85 -0.83 9.85 0.28
CA GLY A 85 -1.87 9.40 -0.65
C GLY A 85 -1.41 8.21 -1.48
N GLY A 86 -0.19 8.27 -2.04
CA GLY A 86 0.36 7.15 -2.81
C GLY A 86 0.62 5.89 -1.97
N MET A 87 0.98 6.03 -0.70
CA MET A 87 1.21 4.89 0.19
C MET A 87 -0.07 4.33 0.80
N ALA A 88 -1.14 5.12 0.87
CA ALA A 88 -2.42 4.70 1.44
C ALA A 88 -3.29 3.91 0.46
N THR A 89 -3.01 3.99 -0.84
CA THR A 89 -3.80 3.36 -1.90
C THR A 89 -2.99 2.28 -2.63
N ILE A 90 -3.67 1.56 -3.52
CA ILE A 90 -3.08 0.59 -4.44
C ILE A 90 -3.40 0.99 -5.88
N ALA A 91 -2.52 0.64 -6.81
CA ALA A 91 -2.74 0.85 -8.23
C ALA A 91 -3.75 -0.17 -8.79
N GLY A 92 -4.53 0.22 -9.79
CA GLY A 92 -5.39 -0.71 -10.55
C GLY A 92 -4.62 -1.89 -11.14
N GLY A 93 -3.33 -1.69 -11.49
CA GLY A 93 -2.40 -2.71 -11.96
C GLY A 93 -2.29 -3.95 -11.06
N VAL A 94 -2.20 -3.72 -9.75
CA VAL A 94 -1.97 -4.76 -8.75
C VAL A 94 -3.25 -5.22 -8.06
N LEU A 95 -4.31 -4.41 -8.13
CA LEU A 95 -5.63 -4.71 -7.57
C LEU A 95 -6.14 -6.10 -8.02
N ALA A 96 -5.97 -6.41 -9.31
CA ALA A 96 -6.41 -7.68 -9.86
C ALA A 96 -5.60 -8.89 -9.35
N ALA A 97 -4.31 -8.71 -9.01
CA ALA A 97 -3.53 -9.75 -8.37
C ALA A 97 -4.06 -10.07 -6.96
N TYR A 98 -4.41 -9.05 -6.17
CA TYR A 98 -4.97 -9.26 -4.83
C TYR A 98 -6.39 -9.86 -4.88
N ILE A 99 -7.20 -9.46 -5.85
CA ILE A 99 -8.48 -10.13 -6.15
C ILE A 99 -8.25 -11.59 -6.49
N GLY A 100 -7.20 -11.92 -7.24
CA GLY A 100 -6.80 -13.30 -7.52
C GLY A 100 -6.39 -14.08 -6.27
N PHE A 101 -5.55 -13.49 -5.41
CA PHE A 101 -5.10 -14.11 -4.17
C PHE A 101 -6.26 -14.41 -3.22
N LEU A 102 -7.12 -13.43 -2.97
CA LEU A 102 -8.21 -13.57 -2.01
C LEU A 102 -9.43 -14.24 -2.64
N GLY A 103 -9.69 -14.04 -3.93
CA GLY A 103 -10.82 -14.61 -4.62
C GLY A 103 -10.65 -16.09 -4.98
N GLY A 104 -9.41 -16.57 -5.12
CA GLY A 104 -9.14 -17.92 -5.63
C GLY A 104 -9.69 -18.09 -7.04
N ASP A 105 -10.30 -19.23 -7.35
CA ASP A 105 -10.90 -19.51 -8.66
C ASP A 105 -12.43 -19.28 -8.73
N SER A 106 -13.09 -18.99 -7.60
CA SER A 106 -14.53 -18.71 -7.57
C SER A 106 -14.83 -17.29 -8.08
N PRO A 107 -15.68 -17.15 -9.12
CA PRO A 107 -16.14 -15.84 -9.57
C PRO A 107 -16.84 -15.02 -8.47
N GLU A 108 -17.62 -15.66 -7.60
CA GLU A 108 -18.36 -15.03 -6.52
C GLU A 108 -17.41 -14.45 -5.47
N SER A 109 -16.41 -15.24 -5.05
CA SER A 109 -15.37 -14.81 -4.11
C SER A 109 -14.51 -13.68 -4.69
N ARG A 110 -14.12 -13.76 -5.97
CA ARG A 110 -13.42 -12.66 -6.66
C ARG A 110 -14.23 -11.37 -6.67
N GLN A 111 -15.54 -11.46 -6.93
CA GLN A 111 -16.42 -10.28 -6.91
C GLN A 111 -16.54 -9.68 -5.50
N LEU A 112 -16.59 -10.51 -4.46
CA LEU A 112 -16.63 -10.03 -3.07
C LEU A 112 -15.37 -9.22 -2.73
N PHE A 113 -14.18 -9.77 -2.96
CA PHE A 113 -12.94 -9.07 -2.66
C PHE A 113 -12.68 -7.89 -3.59
N ALA A 114 -13.13 -7.94 -4.84
CA ALA A 114 -13.10 -6.78 -5.73
C ALA A 114 -13.90 -5.61 -5.14
N LYS A 115 -15.11 -5.86 -4.60
CA LYS A 115 -15.93 -4.82 -3.96
C LYS A 115 -15.22 -4.24 -2.73
N HIS A 116 -14.62 -5.08 -1.89
CA HIS A 116 -13.90 -4.62 -0.71
C HIS A 116 -12.66 -3.80 -1.05
N LEU A 117 -11.81 -4.29 -1.95
CA LEU A 117 -10.59 -3.59 -2.35
C LEU A 117 -10.88 -2.27 -3.09
N LEU A 118 -11.90 -2.24 -3.97
CA LEU A 118 -12.34 -0.99 -4.60
C LEU A 118 -12.87 0.00 -3.56
N SER A 119 -13.66 -0.47 -2.60
CA SER A 119 -14.16 0.37 -1.50
C SER A 119 -13.00 0.92 -0.66
N ALA A 120 -12.03 0.07 -0.33
CA ALA A 120 -10.82 0.46 0.40
C ALA A 120 -10.04 1.54 -0.34
N SER A 121 -9.77 1.38 -1.63
CA SER A 121 -9.08 2.39 -2.45
C SER A 121 -9.77 3.75 -2.43
N VAL A 122 -11.11 3.78 -2.57
CA VAL A 122 -11.89 5.03 -2.53
C VAL A 122 -11.86 5.67 -1.15
N MET A 123 -12.02 4.88 -0.09
CA MET A 123 -11.97 5.36 1.30
C MET A 123 -10.58 5.82 1.72
N SER A 124 -9.52 5.23 1.15
CA SER A 124 -8.13 5.55 1.48
C SER A 124 -7.74 6.97 1.07
N ALA A 125 -8.34 7.54 0.02
CA ALA A 125 -8.01 8.91 -0.40
C ALA A 125 -8.33 9.99 0.67
N PRO A 126 -9.57 10.12 1.18
CA PRO A 126 -9.84 11.05 2.29
C PRO A 126 -9.10 10.63 3.57
N ALA A 127 -8.93 9.33 3.82
CA ALA A 127 -8.19 8.84 4.98
C ALA A 127 -6.72 9.29 4.97
N ALA A 128 -6.07 9.20 3.82
CA ALA A 128 -4.69 9.62 3.61
C ALA A 128 -4.52 11.12 3.85
N ILE A 129 -5.47 11.93 3.35
CA ILE A 129 -5.46 13.38 3.58
C ILE A 129 -5.55 13.68 5.07
N VAL A 130 -6.48 13.06 5.79
CA VAL A 130 -6.62 13.25 7.25
C VAL A 130 -5.31 12.91 7.96
N MET A 131 -4.73 11.74 7.69
CA MET A 131 -3.48 11.32 8.35
C MET A 131 -2.29 12.21 7.97
N ALA A 132 -2.18 12.60 6.71
CA ALA A 132 -1.13 13.49 6.23
C ALA A 132 -1.19 14.85 6.93
N LYS A 133 -2.39 15.43 7.06
CA LYS A 133 -2.59 16.74 7.70
C LYS A 133 -2.45 16.70 9.23
N ILE A 134 -2.71 15.57 9.87
CA ILE A 134 -2.39 15.36 11.29
C ILE A 134 -0.86 15.31 11.49
N LEU A 135 -0.14 14.59 10.63
CA LEU A 135 1.31 14.40 10.77
C LEU A 135 2.13 15.63 10.35
N VAL A 136 1.71 16.32 9.29
CA VAL A 136 2.33 17.55 8.79
C VAL A 136 1.23 18.54 8.39
N PRO A 137 0.75 19.36 9.35
CA PRO A 137 -0.26 20.37 9.08
C PRO A 137 0.18 21.40 8.05
N GLU A 138 -0.77 21.98 7.33
CA GLU A 138 -0.49 23.08 6.39
C GLU A 138 -0.24 24.37 7.17
N THR A 139 0.97 24.91 7.04
CA THR A 139 1.40 26.16 7.69
C THR A 139 1.67 27.28 6.68
N GLU A 140 1.71 26.94 5.39
CA GLU A 140 2.01 27.86 4.30
C GLU A 140 0.73 28.15 3.49
N ALA A 141 0.82 29.07 2.53
CA ALA A 141 -0.27 29.34 1.60
C ALA A 141 -0.03 28.56 0.30
N PRO A 142 -0.82 27.51 0.00
CA PRO A 142 -0.66 26.73 -1.23
C PRO A 142 -0.88 27.59 -2.48
N LYS A 143 -0.02 27.45 -3.49
CA LYS A 143 -0.18 28.17 -4.77
C LYS A 143 -1.41 27.71 -5.54
N THR A 144 -1.82 26.46 -5.37
CA THR A 144 -3.01 25.87 -6.02
C THR A 144 -4.28 26.02 -5.19
N ARG A 145 -4.29 26.95 -4.23
CA ARG A 145 -5.48 27.27 -3.44
C ARG A 145 -6.57 27.83 -4.35
N GLY A 146 -7.64 27.07 -4.53
CA GLY A 146 -8.75 27.44 -5.43
C GLY A 146 -8.97 26.45 -6.57
N GLY A 147 -7.97 25.61 -6.89
CA GLY A 147 -8.09 24.53 -7.86
C GLY A 147 -6.77 24.24 -8.54
N ALA A 148 -6.69 23.09 -9.18
CA ALA A 148 -5.64 22.70 -10.11
C ALA A 148 -6.30 21.93 -11.25
N GLU A 149 -5.62 21.83 -12.39
CA GLU A 149 -6.07 21.04 -13.51
C GLU A 149 -5.15 19.83 -13.68
N ILE A 150 -5.73 18.67 -13.98
CA ILE A 150 -4.97 17.48 -14.35
C ILE A 150 -4.18 17.80 -15.61
N GLN A 151 -2.91 17.45 -15.61
CA GLN A 151 -2.04 17.63 -16.76
C GLN A 151 -1.94 16.31 -17.51
N ASP A 152 -2.28 16.32 -18.81
CA ASP A 152 -2.03 15.20 -19.71
C ASP A 152 -0.50 15.14 -19.92
N THR A 153 0.18 14.17 -19.30
CA THR A 153 1.65 14.19 -19.24
C THR A 153 2.39 13.76 -20.50
N GLU A 154 1.69 13.40 -21.58
CA GLU A 154 2.21 13.29 -22.94
C GLU A 154 1.00 13.09 -23.87
N GLU A 155 0.86 13.91 -24.92
CA GLU A 155 -0.12 13.63 -25.98
C GLU A 155 0.37 12.42 -26.75
N VAL A 156 -0.18 11.25 -26.40
CA VAL A 156 0.03 10.03 -27.17
C VAL A 156 -0.82 10.11 -28.43
N ASP A 157 -0.29 9.84 -29.62
CA ASP A 157 -0.97 10.13 -30.89
C ASP A 157 -2.23 9.28 -31.09
N ASN A 158 -2.25 8.07 -30.52
CA ASN A 158 -3.35 7.14 -30.69
C ASN A 158 -3.45 6.10 -29.54
N VAL A 159 -4.60 5.43 -29.49
CA VAL A 159 -4.94 4.46 -28.45
C VAL A 159 -4.02 3.23 -28.42
N ILE A 160 -3.46 2.84 -29.57
CA ILE A 160 -2.57 1.67 -29.65
C ILE A 160 -1.22 2.01 -29.02
N GLU A 161 -0.71 3.21 -29.32
CA GLU A 161 0.50 3.71 -28.68
C GLU A 161 0.30 3.89 -27.17
N ALA A 162 -0.85 4.39 -26.72
CA ALA A 162 -1.16 4.49 -25.29
C ALA A 162 -1.19 3.11 -24.60
N ALA A 163 -1.74 2.09 -25.28
CA ALA A 163 -1.72 0.72 -24.79
C ALA A 163 -0.30 0.14 -24.74
N ALA A 164 0.54 0.41 -25.76
CA ALA A 164 1.91 -0.09 -25.84
C ALA A 164 2.84 0.55 -24.80
N ASN A 165 2.73 1.87 -24.58
CA ASN A 165 3.45 2.59 -23.54
C ASN A 165 3.04 2.08 -22.16
N GLY A 166 1.73 1.98 -21.89
CA GLY A 166 1.22 1.43 -20.62
C GLY A 166 1.65 -0.02 -20.38
N ALA A 167 1.73 -0.85 -21.42
CA ALA A 167 2.26 -2.22 -21.29
C ALA A 167 3.77 -2.23 -20.96
N SER A 168 4.55 -1.32 -21.54
CA SER A 168 6.00 -1.21 -21.31
C SER A 168 6.29 -0.74 -19.89
N ASP A 169 5.56 0.28 -19.42
CA ASP A 169 5.61 0.75 -18.03
C ASP A 169 5.19 -0.37 -17.07
N GLY A 170 4.11 -1.08 -17.41
CA GLY A 170 3.63 -2.24 -16.67
C GLY A 170 4.65 -3.38 -16.58
N LEU A 171 5.43 -3.63 -17.65
CA LEU A 171 6.49 -4.63 -17.64
C LEU A 171 7.63 -4.23 -16.70
N GLN A 172 8.04 -2.96 -16.74
CA GLN A 172 9.07 -2.47 -15.82
C GLN A 172 8.60 -2.58 -14.36
N LEU A 173 7.35 -2.21 -14.07
CA LEU A 173 6.73 -2.39 -12.76
C LEU A 173 6.70 -3.85 -12.34
N ALA A 174 6.27 -4.75 -13.23
CA ALA A 174 6.19 -6.18 -12.96
C ALA A 174 7.56 -6.80 -12.67
N LEU A 175 8.61 -6.43 -13.43
CA LEU A 175 9.98 -6.86 -13.19
C LEU A 175 10.50 -6.35 -11.84
N ASN A 176 10.23 -5.09 -11.52
CA ASN A 176 10.62 -4.50 -10.23
C ASN A 176 9.92 -5.23 -9.07
N VAL A 177 8.61 -5.49 -9.16
CA VAL A 177 7.85 -6.24 -8.14
C VAL A 177 8.41 -7.66 -8.00
N GLY A 178 8.63 -8.38 -9.10
CA GLY A 178 9.19 -9.73 -9.07
C GLY A 178 10.57 -9.79 -8.43
N ALA A 179 11.47 -8.85 -8.80
CA ALA A 179 12.81 -8.76 -8.23
C ALA A 179 12.78 -8.38 -6.75
N MET A 180 11.95 -7.41 -6.34
CA MET A 180 11.79 -7.02 -4.95
C MET A 180 11.26 -8.19 -4.10
N LEU A 181 10.22 -8.89 -4.56
CA LEU A 181 9.68 -10.04 -3.81
C LEU A 181 10.73 -11.12 -3.62
N LEU A 182 11.47 -11.48 -4.67
CA LEU A 182 12.54 -12.46 -4.58
C LEU A 182 13.61 -12.04 -3.56
N ALA A 183 14.10 -10.81 -3.67
CA ALA A 183 15.17 -10.30 -2.81
C ALA A 183 14.72 -10.18 -1.35
N PHE A 184 13.56 -9.57 -1.10
CA PHE A 184 13.10 -9.32 0.26
C PHE A 184 12.65 -10.60 0.96
N ILE A 185 11.96 -11.53 0.29
CA ILE A 185 11.64 -12.85 0.88
C ILE A 185 12.94 -13.56 1.31
N ALA A 186 13.99 -13.51 0.49
CA ALA A 186 15.29 -14.09 0.83
C ALA A 186 15.96 -13.36 2.01
N LEU A 187 15.92 -12.01 2.05
CA LEU A 187 16.48 -11.22 3.15
C LEU A 187 15.75 -11.46 4.47
N ILE A 188 14.42 -11.53 4.46
CA ILE A 188 13.60 -11.85 5.63
C ILE A 188 13.95 -13.25 6.11
N GLY A 189 14.05 -14.23 5.21
CA GLY A 189 14.48 -15.58 5.55
C GLY A 189 15.85 -15.60 6.24
N ALA A 190 16.82 -14.81 5.75
CA ALA A 190 18.14 -14.68 6.37
C ALA A 190 18.08 -14.00 7.75
N VAL A 191 17.26 -12.94 7.90
CA VAL A 191 17.07 -12.26 9.19
C VAL A 191 16.35 -13.17 10.19
N ASN A 192 15.33 -13.90 9.76
CA ASN A 192 14.60 -14.86 10.58
C ASN A 192 15.51 -16.00 11.03
N ALA A 193 16.37 -16.53 10.16
CA ALA A 193 17.38 -17.51 10.59
C ALA A 193 18.33 -16.94 11.66
N GLY A 194 18.67 -15.65 11.55
CA GLY A 194 19.43 -14.94 12.58
C GLY A 194 18.66 -14.79 13.89
N PHE A 195 17.36 -14.44 13.84
CA PHE A 195 16.51 -14.33 15.01
C PHE A 195 16.24 -15.68 15.68
N GLU A 196 16.03 -16.73 14.90
CA GLU A 196 15.86 -18.09 15.40
C GLU A 196 17.11 -18.54 16.17
N TRP A 197 18.30 -18.30 15.61
CA TRP A 197 19.56 -18.58 16.29
C TRP A 197 19.75 -17.74 17.56
N LEU A 198 19.42 -16.44 17.50
CA LEU A 198 19.47 -15.54 18.66
C LEU A 198 18.41 -15.88 19.72
N GLY A 199 17.31 -16.51 19.33
CA GLY A 199 16.23 -16.88 20.23
C GLY A 199 16.60 -18.05 21.14
N ALA A 200 17.48 -18.95 20.70
CA ALA A 200 18.02 -20.04 21.51
C ALA A 200 19.51 -20.30 21.21
N PRO A 201 20.42 -19.39 21.60
CA PRO A 201 21.81 -19.50 21.21
C PRO A 201 22.53 -20.59 22.01
N VAL A 202 23.09 -21.56 21.28
CA VAL A 202 23.92 -22.64 21.82
C VAL A 202 25.41 -22.30 21.68
N VAL A 203 26.12 -22.21 22.80
CA VAL A 203 27.57 -21.92 22.84
C VAL A 203 28.28 -23.03 23.60
N TYR A 204 29.29 -23.65 22.99
CA TYR A 204 30.02 -24.81 23.54
C TYR A 204 29.12 -25.99 23.98
N GLY A 205 27.98 -26.18 23.32
CA GLY A 205 27.02 -27.25 23.64
C GLY A 205 26.09 -26.94 24.82
N VAL A 206 26.10 -25.71 25.33
CA VAL A 206 25.17 -25.23 26.37
C VAL A 206 24.27 -24.15 25.77
N GLU A 207 22.96 -24.33 25.91
CA GLU A 207 21.96 -23.32 25.59
C GLU A 207 21.97 -22.22 26.66
N LEU A 208 22.14 -20.96 26.25
CA LEU A 208 22.25 -19.85 27.21
C LEU A 208 20.88 -19.42 27.76
N TYR A 209 19.88 -19.38 26.88
CA TYR A 209 18.49 -19.04 27.15
C TYR A 209 17.62 -19.52 25.99
N ASP A 210 16.31 -19.58 26.20
CA ASP A 210 15.36 -20.01 25.18
C ASP A 210 14.15 -19.07 25.11
N VAL A 211 14.29 -18.04 24.28
CA VAL A 211 13.22 -17.13 23.88
C VAL A 211 12.32 -17.78 22.83
N ASN A 212 12.81 -18.76 22.05
CA ASN A 212 12.00 -19.44 21.04
C ASN A 212 10.83 -20.18 21.70
N THR A 213 11.08 -20.93 22.78
CA THR A 213 10.02 -21.58 23.56
C THR A 213 9.08 -20.55 24.22
N LEU A 214 9.58 -19.38 24.64
CA LEU A 214 8.71 -18.32 25.15
C LEU A 214 7.81 -17.75 24.06
N VAL A 215 8.32 -17.55 22.85
CA VAL A 215 7.56 -17.08 21.68
C VAL A 215 6.51 -18.11 21.28
N ASP A 216 6.87 -19.38 21.27
CA ASP A 216 5.94 -20.50 21.01
C ASP A 216 4.79 -20.51 22.02
N GLN A 217 5.10 -20.47 23.31
CA GLN A 217 4.09 -20.46 24.38
C GLN A 217 3.24 -19.18 24.37
N ALA A 218 3.86 -18.00 24.25
CA ALA A 218 3.18 -16.72 24.26
C ALA A 218 2.29 -16.52 23.02
N SER A 219 2.64 -17.17 21.91
CA SER A 219 1.84 -17.15 20.69
C SER A 219 0.79 -18.26 20.65
N GLY A 220 0.85 -19.25 21.56
CA GLY A 220 -0.03 -20.41 21.58
C GLY A 220 0.24 -21.39 20.43
N GLY A 221 1.52 -21.60 20.10
CA GLY A 221 1.94 -22.49 19.01
C GLY A 221 1.89 -21.86 17.61
N ARG A 222 1.80 -20.52 17.51
CA ARG A 222 1.66 -19.83 16.21
C ARG A 222 2.99 -19.45 15.59
N PHE A 223 3.98 -19.15 16.43
CA PHE A 223 5.37 -18.92 16.01
C PHE A 223 6.24 -19.91 16.77
N GLU A 224 6.89 -20.83 16.06
CA GLU A 224 7.74 -21.85 16.68
C GLU A 224 9.07 -21.26 17.21
N SER A 225 9.46 -20.09 16.70
CA SER A 225 10.70 -19.42 17.05
C SER A 225 10.58 -17.89 16.91
N LEU A 226 11.59 -17.19 17.41
CA LEU A 226 11.73 -15.76 17.22
C LEU A 226 11.97 -15.46 15.73
N SER A 227 11.10 -14.64 15.15
CA SER A 227 11.20 -14.16 13.77
C SER A 227 10.71 -12.71 13.67
N LEU A 228 10.93 -12.06 12.52
CA LEU A 228 10.36 -10.75 12.24
C LEU A 228 8.83 -10.76 12.33
N GLU A 229 8.21 -11.82 11.83
CA GLU A 229 6.76 -12.05 11.88
C GLU A 229 6.26 -12.15 13.31
N ALA A 230 6.99 -12.82 14.20
CA ALA A 230 6.65 -12.91 15.62
C ALA A 230 6.80 -11.54 16.30
N ILE A 231 7.90 -10.83 16.07
CA ILE A 231 8.16 -9.51 16.64
C ILE A 231 7.05 -8.53 16.24
N PHE A 232 6.72 -8.45 14.95
CA PHE A 232 5.66 -7.59 14.49
C PHE A 232 4.27 -8.09 14.87
N GLY A 233 4.06 -9.41 14.94
CA GLY A 233 2.85 -10.04 15.46
C GLY A 233 2.50 -9.52 16.85
N PHE A 234 3.46 -9.59 17.78
CA PHE A 234 3.27 -9.05 19.14
C PHE A 234 3.19 -7.53 19.17
N PHE A 235 4.01 -6.83 18.38
CA PHE A 235 4.04 -5.36 18.39
C PHE A 235 2.75 -4.74 17.84
N PHE A 236 2.18 -5.31 16.76
CA PHE A 236 0.98 -4.81 16.11
C PHE A 236 -0.32 -5.47 16.61
N ALA A 237 -0.25 -6.51 17.45
CA ALA A 237 -1.43 -7.12 18.06
C ALA A 237 -2.38 -6.12 18.77
N PRO A 238 -1.89 -5.15 19.56
CA PRO A 238 -2.78 -4.14 20.16
C PRO A 238 -3.54 -3.30 19.12
N LEU A 239 -2.91 -3.04 17.96
CA LEU A 239 -3.55 -2.33 16.86
C LEU A 239 -4.57 -3.21 16.13
N ALA A 240 -4.29 -4.50 15.94
CA ALA A 240 -5.26 -5.45 15.41
C ALA A 240 -6.53 -5.50 16.29
N TRP A 241 -6.35 -5.59 17.61
CA TRP A 241 -7.48 -5.52 18.55
C TRP A 241 -8.27 -4.20 18.42
N ALA A 242 -7.57 -3.06 18.34
CA ALA A 242 -8.21 -1.74 18.20
C ALA A 242 -9.01 -1.59 16.90
N MET A 243 -8.65 -2.30 15.83
CA MET A 243 -9.39 -2.33 14.57
C MET A 243 -10.63 -3.24 14.61
N GLY A 244 -10.86 -3.97 15.71
CA GLY A 244 -12.02 -4.86 15.87
C GLY A 244 -11.84 -6.26 15.27
N VAL A 245 -10.59 -6.71 15.14
CA VAL A 245 -10.22 -8.09 14.79
C VAL A 245 -10.65 -9.05 15.89
N GLU A 246 -11.10 -10.26 15.55
CA GLU A 246 -11.50 -11.24 16.54
C GLU A 246 -10.34 -11.64 17.45
N ALA A 247 -10.62 -11.86 18.74
CA ALA A 247 -9.59 -12.12 19.75
C ALA A 247 -8.67 -13.30 19.38
N ALA A 248 -9.23 -14.33 18.75
CA ALA A 248 -8.48 -15.50 18.30
C ALA A 248 -7.51 -15.16 17.14
N ASP A 249 -7.76 -14.11 16.36
CA ASP A 249 -7.01 -13.80 15.14
C ASP A 249 -5.96 -12.68 15.35
N ILE A 250 -5.95 -12.03 16.51
CA ILE A 250 -5.13 -10.83 16.80
C ILE A 250 -3.64 -11.03 16.47
N LEU A 251 -3.04 -12.14 16.88
CA LEU A 251 -1.60 -12.37 16.67
C LEU A 251 -1.26 -12.59 15.19
N GLN A 252 -2.04 -13.41 14.47
CA GLN A 252 -1.83 -13.61 13.03
C GLN A 252 -2.06 -12.31 12.26
N PHE A 253 -3.07 -11.55 12.67
CA PHE A 253 -3.34 -10.25 12.06
C PHE A 253 -2.18 -9.28 12.28
N GLY A 254 -1.59 -9.26 13.48
CA GLY A 254 -0.39 -8.47 13.77
C GLY A 254 0.77 -8.79 12.82
N THR A 255 0.96 -10.07 12.48
CA THR A 255 1.96 -10.50 11.51
C THR A 255 1.69 -9.96 10.11
N LEU A 256 0.44 -10.00 9.65
CA LEU A 256 0.07 -9.43 8.35
C LEU A 256 0.40 -7.93 8.27
N LEU A 257 0.17 -7.18 9.36
CA LEU A 257 0.56 -5.77 9.45
C LEU A 257 2.07 -5.58 9.41
N GLY A 258 2.80 -6.46 10.09
CA GLY A 258 4.25 -6.53 10.08
C GLY A 258 4.84 -6.74 8.70
N GLU A 259 4.42 -7.83 8.05
CA GLU A 259 4.82 -8.20 6.70
C GLU A 259 4.55 -7.06 5.72
N LYS A 260 3.37 -6.43 5.82
CA LYS A 260 3.04 -5.27 4.96
C LYS A 260 4.08 -4.15 5.12
N VAL A 261 4.32 -3.69 6.35
CA VAL A 261 5.15 -2.50 6.60
C VAL A 261 6.63 -2.77 6.33
N ALA A 262 7.12 -3.93 6.77
CA ALA A 262 8.53 -4.29 6.64
C ALA A 262 8.91 -4.70 5.22
N VAL A 263 7.98 -5.32 4.50
CA VAL A 263 8.24 -5.98 3.22
C VAL A 263 7.46 -5.30 2.12
N ASN A 264 6.18 -5.64 2.01
CA ASN A 264 5.18 -5.07 1.14
C ASN A 264 3.84 -5.82 1.32
N GLU A 265 2.79 -5.22 0.78
CA GLU A 265 1.44 -5.74 0.77
C GLU A 265 1.27 -7.03 -0.08
N PHE A 266 2.12 -7.28 -1.09
CA PHE A 266 2.04 -8.52 -1.87
C PHE A 266 2.32 -9.76 -1.04
N VAL A 267 3.36 -9.72 -0.21
CA VAL A 267 3.68 -10.80 0.73
C VAL A 267 2.54 -10.94 1.74
N ALA A 268 2.11 -9.83 2.34
CA ALA A 268 1.02 -9.86 3.32
C ALA A 268 -0.30 -10.41 2.75
N TYR A 269 -0.66 -10.10 1.50
CA TYR A 269 -1.84 -10.69 0.86
C TYR A 269 -1.69 -12.17 0.53
N ALA A 270 -0.47 -12.63 0.22
CA ALA A 270 -0.20 -14.05 0.04
C ALA A 270 -0.35 -14.80 1.37
N SER A 271 0.16 -14.26 2.47
CA SER A 271 -0.05 -14.80 3.81
C SER A 271 -1.52 -14.76 4.23
N LEU A 272 -2.22 -13.66 3.97
CA LEU A 272 -3.66 -13.56 4.27
C LEU A 272 -4.46 -14.61 3.50
N ARG A 273 -4.13 -14.88 2.23
CA ARG A 273 -4.73 -15.97 1.45
C ARG A 273 -4.57 -17.31 2.17
N ASP A 274 -3.37 -17.61 2.66
CA ASP A 274 -3.07 -18.90 3.29
C ASP A 274 -3.74 -19.04 4.67
N LEU A 275 -4.05 -17.91 5.31
CA LEU A 275 -4.82 -17.85 6.56
C LEU A 275 -6.35 -17.87 6.35
N ARG A 276 -6.85 -17.82 5.11
CA ARG A 276 -8.29 -17.94 4.84
C ARG A 276 -8.77 -19.35 5.19
N GLY A 277 -9.81 -19.43 6.01
CA GLY A 277 -10.32 -20.68 6.56
C GLY A 277 -9.68 -21.07 7.90
N VAL A 278 -8.62 -20.37 8.32
CA VAL A 278 -8.09 -20.42 9.69
C VAL A 278 -8.62 -19.23 10.49
N MET A 279 -8.57 -18.03 9.92
CA MET A 279 -9.12 -16.81 10.51
C MET A 279 -10.63 -16.70 10.24
N SER A 280 -11.32 -15.96 11.11
CA SER A 280 -12.73 -15.61 10.90
C SER A 280 -12.93 -14.79 9.63
N GLU A 281 -14.11 -14.90 9.01
CA GLU A 281 -14.47 -14.11 7.83
C GLU A 281 -14.38 -12.60 8.12
N ARG A 282 -14.79 -12.19 9.32
CA ARG A 282 -14.68 -10.83 9.83
C ARG A 282 -13.23 -10.34 9.79
N SER A 283 -12.29 -11.08 10.38
CA SER A 283 -10.88 -10.70 10.38
C SER A 283 -10.27 -10.71 8.98
N VAL A 284 -10.69 -11.61 8.08
CA VAL A 284 -10.24 -11.61 6.68
C VAL A 284 -10.71 -10.34 5.94
N VAL A 285 -11.95 -9.90 6.18
CA VAL A 285 -12.45 -8.65 5.59
C VAL A 285 -11.69 -7.45 6.14
N ILE A 286 -11.50 -7.34 7.46
CA ILE A 286 -10.70 -6.27 8.07
C ILE A 286 -9.27 -6.28 7.50
N GLY A 287 -8.67 -7.46 7.33
CA GLY A 287 -7.35 -7.66 6.74
C GLY A 287 -7.28 -7.15 5.30
N THR A 288 -8.34 -7.39 4.52
CA THR A 288 -8.44 -6.90 3.14
C THR A 288 -8.31 -5.37 3.07
N TYR A 289 -8.87 -4.63 4.02
CA TYR A 289 -8.74 -3.16 4.06
C TYR A 289 -7.40 -2.73 4.66
N ALA A 290 -6.97 -3.39 5.74
CA ALA A 290 -5.74 -3.04 6.45
C ALA A 290 -4.49 -3.22 5.58
N LEU A 291 -4.52 -4.19 4.67
CA LEU A 291 -3.45 -4.46 3.71
C LEU A 291 -3.57 -3.65 2.42
N CYS A 292 -4.68 -2.98 2.18
CA CYS A 292 -4.90 -2.15 0.99
C CYS A 292 -4.13 -0.83 1.08
N GLY A 293 -2.87 -0.86 0.66
CA GLY A 293 -2.03 0.33 0.48
C GLY A 293 -0.55 0.00 0.36
N PHE A 294 0.21 0.79 -0.37
CA PHE A 294 1.66 0.65 -0.56
C PHE A 294 2.53 1.14 0.62
N ALA A 295 1.98 1.28 1.82
CA ALA A 295 2.72 1.78 2.98
C ALA A 295 3.74 0.75 3.51
N ASN A 296 4.98 0.85 3.02
CA ASN A 296 6.11 0.01 3.39
C ASN A 296 7.45 0.75 3.16
N PHE A 297 8.55 0.21 3.67
CA PHE A 297 9.86 0.87 3.54
C PHE A 297 10.37 0.96 2.10
N SER A 298 10.06 -0.02 1.25
CA SER A 298 10.44 -0.02 -0.17
C SER A 298 9.80 1.13 -0.94
N SER A 299 8.56 1.49 -0.58
CA SER A 299 7.82 2.61 -1.18
C SER A 299 8.48 3.97 -0.95
N ILE A 300 9.29 4.12 0.11
CA ILE A 300 10.07 5.35 0.31
C ILE A 300 11.05 5.54 -0.86
N ALA A 301 11.79 4.50 -1.23
CA ALA A 301 12.74 4.57 -2.34
C ALA A 301 12.02 4.80 -3.67
N ILE A 302 10.88 4.14 -3.88
CA ILE A 302 10.03 4.32 -5.07
C ILE A 302 9.59 5.79 -5.21
N GLN A 303 9.12 6.41 -4.13
CA GLN A 303 8.68 7.81 -4.16
C GLN A 303 9.84 8.81 -4.29
N ILE A 304 11.00 8.55 -3.67
CA ILE A 304 12.21 9.36 -3.90
C ILE A 304 12.62 9.31 -5.37
N GLY A 305 12.54 8.13 -6.00
CA GLY A 305 12.81 7.95 -7.43
C GLY A 305 11.79 8.67 -8.31
N GLY A 306 10.49 8.40 -8.11
CA GLY A 306 9.40 8.94 -8.93
C GLY A 306 9.17 10.44 -8.73
N ILE A 307 8.77 10.84 -7.52
CA ILE A 307 8.49 12.25 -7.19
C ILE A 307 9.77 13.08 -7.28
N GLY A 308 10.90 12.52 -6.82
CA GLY A 308 12.19 13.20 -6.96
C GLY A 308 12.68 13.30 -8.40
N GLY A 309 12.25 12.42 -9.31
CA GLY A 309 12.48 12.58 -10.74
C GLY A 309 11.71 13.76 -11.33
N ILE A 310 10.49 14.00 -10.84
CA ILE A 310 9.64 15.14 -11.23
C ILE A 310 10.20 16.46 -10.69
N ALA A 311 10.59 16.50 -9.42
CA ALA A 311 11.12 17.69 -8.76
C ALA A 311 12.49 17.39 -8.12
N PRO A 312 13.59 17.35 -8.89
CA PRO A 312 14.92 16.99 -8.39
C PRO A 312 15.40 17.84 -7.20
N SER A 313 15.03 19.13 -7.19
CA SER A 313 15.34 20.06 -6.09
C SER A 313 14.67 19.70 -4.75
N ARG A 314 13.63 18.85 -4.75
CA ARG A 314 12.87 18.45 -3.56
C ARG A 314 13.23 17.05 -3.05
N LYS A 315 14.16 16.34 -3.71
CA LYS A 315 14.56 14.96 -3.33
C LYS A 315 14.91 14.79 -1.85
N SER A 316 15.67 15.74 -1.29
CA SER A 316 16.07 15.70 0.13
C SER A 316 14.87 15.80 1.07
N GLU A 317 13.89 16.65 0.73
CA GLU A 317 12.67 16.79 1.52
C GLU A 317 11.78 15.55 1.45
N ILE A 318 11.62 14.97 0.26
CA ILE A 318 10.87 13.72 0.04
C ILE A 318 11.50 12.60 0.89
N ALA A 319 12.83 12.46 0.86
CA ALA A 319 13.54 11.49 1.69
C ALA A 319 13.30 11.72 3.19
N ALA A 320 13.35 12.97 3.65
CA ALA A 320 13.14 13.32 5.05
C ALA A 320 11.70 13.06 5.53
N LEU A 321 10.72 13.08 4.64
CA LEU A 321 9.32 12.78 4.93
C LEU A 321 8.98 11.29 4.82
N GLY A 322 9.83 10.47 4.20
CA GLY A 322 9.54 9.07 3.85
C GLY A 322 8.95 8.23 4.99
N LEU A 323 9.58 8.22 6.17
CA LEU A 323 9.08 7.44 7.32
C LEU A 323 7.72 7.96 7.83
N ARG A 324 7.50 9.28 7.78
CA ARG A 324 6.20 9.86 8.15
C ARG A 324 5.14 9.49 7.13
N ALA A 325 5.46 9.48 5.84
CA ALA A 325 4.55 9.06 4.77
C ALA A 325 4.14 7.59 4.91
N VAL A 326 5.08 6.69 5.25
CA VAL A 326 4.76 5.28 5.54
C VAL A 326 3.80 5.18 6.72
N LEU A 327 4.08 5.88 7.83
CA LEU A 327 3.19 5.90 8.98
C LEU A 327 1.80 6.43 8.61
N GLY A 328 1.72 7.55 7.87
CA GLY A 328 0.45 8.13 7.43
C GLY A 328 -0.34 7.19 6.54
N GLY A 329 0.32 6.51 5.59
CA GLY A 329 -0.32 5.56 4.69
C GLY A 329 -0.83 4.32 5.42
N ALA A 330 -0.04 3.79 6.36
CA ALA A 330 -0.44 2.66 7.19
C ALA A 330 -1.66 3.01 8.06
N LEU A 331 -1.61 4.14 8.78
CA LEU A 331 -2.73 4.63 9.59
C LEU A 331 -3.99 4.88 8.75
N ALA A 332 -3.85 5.38 7.52
CA ALA A 332 -4.98 5.58 6.62
C ALA A 332 -5.65 4.23 6.28
N SER A 333 -4.87 3.21 5.90
CA SER A 333 -5.41 1.87 5.62
C SER A 333 -6.00 1.18 6.87
N TRP A 334 -5.45 1.44 8.06
CA TRP A 334 -5.98 0.89 9.31
C TRP A 334 -7.25 1.59 9.76
N MET A 335 -7.39 2.88 9.45
CA MET A 335 -8.64 3.61 9.67
C MET A 335 -9.75 3.07 8.76
N THR A 336 -9.47 2.81 7.47
CA THR A 336 -10.47 2.20 6.58
C THR A 336 -10.83 0.78 7.01
N ALA A 337 -9.85 0.01 7.51
CA ALA A 337 -10.09 -1.31 8.09
C ALA A 337 -10.97 -1.29 9.33
N THR A 338 -10.77 -0.30 10.22
CA THR A 338 -11.62 -0.10 11.40
C THR A 338 -13.06 0.20 10.98
N VAL A 339 -13.26 1.06 9.96
CA VAL A 339 -14.60 1.34 9.44
C VAL A 339 -15.23 0.07 8.85
N ALA A 340 -14.48 -0.74 8.11
CA ALA A 340 -14.97 -2.02 7.61
C ALA A 340 -15.37 -2.96 8.76
N GLY A 341 -14.56 -3.05 9.82
CA GLY A 341 -14.86 -3.84 11.01
C GLY A 341 -16.13 -3.40 11.75
N VAL A 342 -16.45 -2.11 11.74
CA VAL A 342 -17.72 -1.60 12.30
C VAL A 342 -18.92 -2.02 11.44
N LEU A 343 -18.76 -2.10 10.13
CA LEU A 343 -19.87 -2.38 9.19
C LEU A 343 -20.13 -3.87 8.96
N VAL A 344 -19.11 -4.70 9.11
CA VAL A 344 -19.16 -6.15 8.80
C VAL A 344 -19.26 -6.95 10.11
N GLY A 345 -20.26 -6.60 10.93
CA GLY A 345 -20.55 -7.20 12.25
C GLY A 345 -20.21 -8.68 12.36
#